data_AF-A0AAU5EWB3-F1
#
_entry.id   AF-A0AAU5EWB3-F1
#
_cell.length_a   1.000
_cell.length_b   1.000
_cell.length_c   1.000
_cell.angle_alpha   90.00
_cell.angle_beta   90.00
_cell.angle_gamma   90.00
#
_symmetry.space_group_name_H-M   'P 1'
#
loop_
_entity.id
_entity.type
_entity.pdbx_description
1 polymer ?
#
loop_
_entity_poly.entity_id
_entity_poly.type
_entity_poly.pdbx_seq_one_letter_code
_entity_poly.pdbx_strand_id
1 'polypeptide(L)'
;MDMLWSGWGDPAKAAPLPEEVVGLLRDLLGVRPADAPAKALAAVTPGPSRLTEAAGAALVAAVGEAHVHGDDETRVRHTRGKSTPDLLRIRAGEVGDAPDAVVLPADHDEVLAVLTACTEHRVAVVPFGGGTSVVGGLAPQAHDAFVALDLRRMNRLVALDEVSRTATLQPGLRGPEVEALLAEQGYTLGHFPQSFEWATVGGFAAARSSGQASAGFGRFDDMVTALQVATPRGTLDLGRAPRSAAGPDLRQLVLGSEGAFGVITSVTVRIHPTARAKVYEGWRFPSFAQGQAALRTLAQDGPMPTVLRLSDETETMIGLAKPDAIGGGLASDAGCLAIVGYEGTADEVAHRKARVHTALSAAQGEPLGEDPGTGWAHGRYNAPYLRDALLDAGAFAETLETAAFWSDIPALYEAVRTALTQSLTDAGTPPLVMCHVSHVYPAGASLYFTVVSAQGKEPVAHWAPAKRAANDAILAAGGTISHHHGVGTDHRDWYAREIGPLGVEVLHAVKDRLDPAGILNPGILLPPLPAV
;
A
#
# COMPACT_ATOMS: atom_id res chain seq x y z
N MET A 1 -2.29 -17.51 10.45
CA MET A 1 -2.65 -16.34 9.61
C MET A 1 -3.51 -16.88 8.49
N ASP A 2 -4.77 -16.44 8.38
CA ASP A 2 -5.76 -17.06 7.49
C ASP A 2 -5.69 -16.56 6.04
N MET A 3 -4.66 -15.76 5.71
CA MET A 3 -4.40 -15.32 4.34
C MET A 3 -3.77 -16.46 3.53
N LEU A 4 -4.10 -16.53 2.23
CA LEU A 4 -3.41 -17.38 1.27
C LEU A 4 -1.90 -17.12 1.31
N TRP A 5 -1.11 -18.17 1.53
CA TRP A 5 0.33 -18.04 1.72
C TRP A 5 1.04 -17.56 0.46
N SER A 6 0.57 -17.99 -0.72
CA SER A 6 1.13 -17.71 -2.04
C SER A 6 0.33 -16.69 -2.86
N GLY A 7 -0.55 -15.93 -2.20
CA GLY A 7 -1.40 -14.94 -2.85
C GLY A 7 -2.01 -13.95 -1.85
N TRP A 8 -3.20 -13.46 -2.17
CA TRP A 8 -3.94 -12.46 -1.42
C TRP A 8 -5.16 -13.03 -0.72
N GLY A 9 -5.39 -12.52 0.48
CA GLY A 9 -6.65 -12.62 1.19
C GLY A 9 -7.12 -14.02 1.55
N ASP A 10 -8.41 -14.12 1.86
CA ASP A 10 -9.10 -15.36 2.22
C ASP A 10 -9.10 -16.37 1.04
N PRO A 11 -8.52 -17.58 1.22
CA PRO A 11 -8.54 -18.64 0.21
C PRO A 11 -9.93 -19.00 -0.31
N ALA A 12 -10.99 -18.83 0.49
CA ALA A 12 -12.37 -19.14 0.08
C ALA A 12 -12.93 -18.15 -0.96
N LYS A 13 -12.31 -16.97 -1.11
CA LYS A 13 -12.67 -15.97 -2.12
C LYS A 13 -11.86 -16.11 -3.43
N ALA A 14 -10.84 -16.98 -3.46
CA ALA A 14 -10.04 -17.21 -4.67
C ALA A 14 -10.89 -17.92 -5.74
N ALA A 15 -10.95 -17.36 -6.94
CA ALA A 15 -11.69 -17.92 -8.07
C ALA A 15 -10.83 -17.86 -9.35
N PRO A 16 -10.90 -18.89 -10.22
CA PRO A 16 -10.22 -18.85 -11.51
C PRO A 16 -10.87 -17.81 -12.43
N LEU A 17 -10.13 -17.37 -13.44
CA LEU A 17 -10.68 -16.51 -14.50
C LEU A 17 -11.71 -17.28 -15.36
N PRO A 18 -12.80 -16.62 -15.79
CA PRO A 18 -13.68 -17.17 -16.83
C PRO A 18 -12.92 -17.49 -18.12
N GLU A 19 -13.35 -18.53 -18.85
CA GLU A 19 -12.66 -18.97 -20.08
C GLU A 19 -12.63 -17.88 -21.15
N GLU A 20 -13.68 -17.06 -21.23
CA GLU A 20 -13.76 -15.93 -22.14
C GLU A 20 -12.68 -14.89 -21.86
N VAL A 21 -12.39 -14.61 -20.59
CA VAL A 21 -11.33 -13.69 -20.17
C VAL A 21 -9.96 -14.26 -20.50
N VAL A 22 -9.75 -15.56 -20.29
CA VAL A 22 -8.51 -16.24 -20.69
C VAL A 22 -8.30 -16.19 -22.21
N GLY A 23 -9.36 -16.37 -22.99
CA GLY A 23 -9.34 -16.20 -24.45
C GLY A 23 -8.93 -14.78 -24.86
N LEU A 24 -9.53 -13.77 -24.23
CA LEU A 24 -9.21 -12.36 -24.49
C LEU A 24 -7.74 -12.03 -24.17
N LEU A 25 -7.21 -12.51 -23.04
CA LEU A 25 -5.81 -12.33 -22.66
C LEU A 25 -4.86 -12.98 -23.66
N ARG A 26 -5.24 -14.14 -24.18
CA ARG A 26 -4.46 -14.85 -25.20
C ARG A 26 -4.38 -14.06 -26.51
N ASP A 27 -5.51 -13.54 -26.95
CA ASP A 27 -5.66 -12.89 -28.25
C ASP A 27 -5.14 -11.46 -28.25
N LEU A 28 -5.35 -10.70 -27.17
CA LEU A 28 -4.91 -9.30 -27.06
C LEU A 28 -3.46 -9.16 -26.57
N LEU A 29 -3.04 -9.96 -25.59
CA LEU A 29 -1.77 -9.78 -24.89
C LEU A 29 -0.78 -10.94 -25.10
N GLY A 30 -1.16 -11.94 -25.90
CA GLY A 30 -0.32 -13.10 -26.16
C GLY A 30 -0.10 -13.99 -24.93
N VAL A 31 -0.95 -13.88 -23.90
CA VAL A 31 -0.84 -14.67 -22.67
C VAL A 31 -0.89 -16.16 -22.99
N ARG A 32 -0.04 -16.93 -22.31
CA ARG A 32 0.03 -18.40 -22.38
C ARG A 32 0.03 -18.95 -20.96
N PRO A 33 -0.53 -20.15 -20.72
CA PRO A 33 -0.47 -20.78 -19.41
C PRO A 33 0.96 -20.80 -18.87
N ALA A 34 1.11 -20.57 -17.56
CA ALA A 34 2.40 -20.67 -16.90
C ALA A 34 2.96 -22.10 -17.02
N ASP A 35 4.29 -22.22 -17.14
CA ASP A 35 4.97 -23.50 -17.31
C ASP A 35 4.80 -24.44 -16.11
N ALA A 36 4.60 -23.88 -14.91
CA ALA A 36 4.36 -24.62 -13.69
C ALA A 36 3.31 -23.91 -12.79
N PRO A 37 2.43 -24.67 -12.12
CA PRO A 37 1.55 -24.11 -11.10
C PRO A 37 2.35 -23.67 -9.87
N ALA A 38 1.74 -22.86 -9.01
CA ALA A 38 2.31 -22.54 -7.70
C ALA A 38 2.60 -23.85 -6.93
N LYS A 39 3.75 -23.90 -6.24
CA LYS A 39 4.06 -25.00 -5.33
C LYS A 39 3.00 -25.10 -4.23
N ALA A 40 2.86 -26.28 -3.62
CA ALA A 40 2.09 -26.41 -2.39
C ALA A 40 2.96 -25.98 -1.19
N LEU A 41 2.37 -25.38 -0.16
CA LEU A 41 3.10 -24.93 1.03
C LEU A 41 3.90 -26.07 1.69
N ALA A 42 3.32 -27.27 1.76
CA ALA A 42 3.97 -28.46 2.32
C ALA A 42 5.23 -28.91 1.55
N ALA A 43 5.44 -28.42 0.33
CA ALA A 43 6.63 -28.70 -0.49
C ALA A 43 7.67 -27.56 -0.44
N VAL A 44 7.45 -26.55 0.41
CA VAL A 44 8.33 -25.39 0.56
C VAL A 44 8.93 -25.41 1.96
N THR A 45 10.26 -25.47 2.02
CA THR A 45 11.02 -25.51 3.27
C THR A 45 12.02 -24.36 3.27
N PRO A 46 11.95 -23.41 4.22
CA PRO A 46 12.96 -22.39 4.38
C PRO A 46 14.29 -23.00 4.84
N GLY A 47 15.40 -22.28 4.65
CA GLY A 47 16.68 -22.69 5.20
C GLY A 47 16.63 -22.79 6.73
N PRO A 48 17.56 -23.53 7.38
CA PRO A 48 17.63 -23.60 8.83
C PRO A 48 17.78 -22.19 9.44
N SER A 49 17.18 -21.98 10.61
CA SER A 49 17.35 -20.73 11.36
C SER A 49 18.83 -20.50 11.66
N ARG A 50 19.30 -19.27 11.43
CA ARG A 50 20.67 -18.81 11.69
C ARG A 50 20.81 -18.18 13.07
N LEU A 51 19.74 -18.14 13.87
CA LEU A 51 19.81 -17.66 15.25
C LEU A 51 20.70 -18.58 16.10
N THR A 52 21.54 -17.99 16.94
CA THR A 52 22.26 -18.75 17.96
C THR A 52 21.29 -19.16 19.08
N GLU A 53 21.62 -20.22 19.81
CA GLU A 53 20.84 -20.67 20.97
C GLU A 53 20.66 -19.54 22.01
N ALA A 54 21.73 -18.77 22.25
CA ALA A 54 21.69 -17.61 23.15
C ALA A 54 20.72 -16.52 22.66
N ALA A 55 20.74 -16.20 21.36
CA ALA A 55 19.81 -15.23 20.78
C ALA A 55 18.35 -15.72 20.88
N GLY A 56 18.10 -17.01 20.59
CA GLY A 56 16.79 -17.63 20.77
C GLY A 56 16.29 -17.56 22.22
N ALA A 57 17.15 -17.90 23.18
CA ALA A 57 16.83 -17.84 24.60
C ALA A 57 16.54 -16.40 25.07
N ALA A 58 17.27 -15.41 24.57
CA ALA A 58 17.03 -14.00 24.89
C ALA A 58 15.67 -13.51 24.35
N LEU A 59 15.28 -13.92 23.14
CA LEU A 59 13.95 -13.62 22.59
C LEU A 59 12.84 -14.29 23.40
N VAL A 60 13.02 -15.56 23.80
CA VAL A 60 12.08 -16.26 24.68
C VAL A 60 11.97 -15.58 26.05
N ALA A 61 13.07 -15.07 26.60
CA ALA A 61 13.03 -14.31 27.83
C ALA A 61 12.28 -12.97 27.66
N ALA A 62 12.33 -12.36 26.48
CA ALA A 62 11.66 -11.10 26.18
C ALA A 62 10.13 -11.22 26.03
N VAL A 63 9.63 -12.27 25.36
CA VAL A 63 8.20 -12.38 25.03
C VAL A 63 7.53 -13.67 25.51
N GLY A 64 8.29 -14.61 26.05
CA GLY A 64 7.82 -15.96 26.40
C GLY A 64 7.91 -16.95 25.24
N GLU A 65 8.07 -18.23 25.57
CA GLU A 65 8.30 -19.32 24.59
C GLU A 65 7.15 -19.46 23.58
N ALA A 66 5.91 -19.27 24.04
CA ALA A 66 4.71 -19.36 23.20
C ALA A 66 4.62 -18.25 22.12
N HIS A 67 5.53 -17.28 22.14
CA HIS A 67 5.51 -16.10 21.28
C HIS A 67 6.79 -15.94 20.43
N VAL A 68 7.60 -17.00 20.35
CA VAL A 68 8.74 -17.12 19.44
C VAL A 68 8.52 -18.35 18.55
N HIS A 69 8.27 -18.14 17.27
CA HIS A 69 7.99 -19.21 16.31
C HIS A 69 9.15 -19.42 15.35
N GLY A 70 9.70 -20.62 15.36
CA GLY A 70 10.74 -21.07 14.43
C GLY A 70 10.27 -22.07 13.39
N ASP A 71 8.98 -22.44 13.38
CA ASP A 71 8.43 -23.40 12.43
C ASP A 71 8.41 -22.86 11.00
N ASP A 72 8.56 -23.76 10.04
CA ASP A 72 8.74 -23.45 8.63
C ASP A 72 7.57 -22.66 8.04
N GLU A 73 6.33 -23.08 8.33
CA GLU A 73 5.14 -22.42 7.81
C GLU A 73 5.03 -20.97 8.32
N THR A 74 5.23 -20.76 9.62
CA THR A 74 5.18 -19.42 10.19
C THR A 74 6.26 -18.53 9.59
N ARG A 75 7.48 -19.03 9.43
CA ARG A 75 8.56 -18.28 8.79
C ARG A 75 8.25 -17.93 7.33
N VAL A 76 7.79 -18.89 6.53
CA VAL A 76 7.41 -18.69 5.11
C VAL A 76 6.32 -17.62 4.96
N ARG A 77 5.33 -17.61 5.86
CA ARG A 77 4.23 -16.62 5.82
C ARG A 77 4.65 -15.20 6.18
N HIS A 78 5.86 -15.02 6.72
CA HIS A 78 6.43 -13.73 7.10
C HIS A 78 7.65 -13.33 6.24
N THR A 79 7.89 -14.02 5.12
CA THR A 79 9.05 -13.78 4.26
C THR A 79 8.96 -12.49 3.45
N ARG A 80 7.82 -12.22 2.76
CA ARG A 80 7.69 -11.07 1.84
C ARG A 80 6.31 -10.45 1.85
N GLY A 81 6.17 -9.38 1.08
CA GLY A 81 4.92 -8.67 0.86
C GLY A 81 4.04 -9.31 -0.22
N LYS A 82 3.32 -8.45 -0.93
CA LYS A 82 2.29 -8.78 -1.94
C LYS A 82 2.51 -8.05 -3.26
N SER A 83 3.73 -7.58 -3.54
CA SER A 83 4.09 -7.19 -4.91
C SER A 83 4.03 -8.43 -5.81
N THR A 84 3.82 -8.24 -7.10
CA THR A 84 3.81 -9.33 -8.06
C THR A 84 5.15 -10.07 -8.12
N PRO A 85 6.31 -9.39 -8.11
CA PRO A 85 7.60 -10.07 -7.95
C PRO A 85 7.70 -10.94 -6.70
N ASP A 86 7.22 -10.46 -5.54
CA ASP A 86 7.26 -11.24 -4.29
C ASP A 86 6.38 -12.49 -4.39
N LEU A 87 5.18 -12.36 -4.97
CA LEU A 87 4.25 -13.46 -5.13
C LEU A 87 4.76 -14.51 -6.11
N LEU A 88 5.35 -14.10 -7.23
CA LEU A 88 5.95 -15.03 -8.19
C LEU A 88 7.07 -15.86 -7.53
N ARG A 89 7.94 -15.22 -6.74
CA ARG A 89 8.99 -15.93 -5.98
C ARG A 89 8.41 -16.89 -4.95
N ILE A 90 7.42 -16.45 -4.16
CA ILE A 90 6.76 -17.31 -3.17
C ILE A 90 6.08 -18.51 -3.86
N ARG A 91 5.40 -18.29 -4.99
CA ARG A 91 4.73 -19.35 -5.77
C ARG A 91 5.73 -20.35 -6.37
N ALA A 92 6.93 -19.90 -6.72
CA ALA A 92 8.05 -20.75 -7.12
C ALA A 92 8.72 -21.49 -5.94
N GLY A 93 8.34 -21.18 -4.69
CA GLY A 93 8.91 -21.72 -3.47
C GLY A 93 10.28 -21.15 -3.11
N GLU A 94 10.62 -19.95 -3.62
CA GLU A 94 11.86 -19.26 -3.30
C GLU A 94 11.73 -18.58 -1.93
N VAL A 95 12.16 -19.24 -0.87
CA VAL A 95 12.03 -18.77 0.53
C VAL A 95 13.39 -18.68 1.25
N GLY A 96 14.48 -18.52 0.50
CA GLY A 96 15.84 -18.45 1.05
C GLY A 96 16.10 -17.22 1.94
N ASP A 97 15.24 -16.21 1.83
CA ASP A 97 15.22 -14.96 2.61
C ASP A 97 14.11 -14.95 3.67
N ALA A 98 13.60 -16.12 4.07
CA ALA A 98 12.66 -16.21 5.19
C ALA A 98 13.30 -15.74 6.51
N PRO A 99 12.52 -15.14 7.43
CA PRO A 99 13.01 -14.80 8.77
C PRO A 99 13.52 -16.03 9.49
N ASP A 100 14.46 -15.84 10.41
CA ASP A 100 15.02 -16.91 11.23
C ASP A 100 14.11 -17.29 12.41
N ALA A 101 13.25 -16.35 12.84
CA ALA A 101 12.10 -16.59 13.71
C ALA A 101 11.06 -15.47 13.55
N VAL A 102 9.83 -15.73 14.02
CA VAL A 102 8.76 -14.74 14.15
C VAL A 102 8.48 -14.50 15.63
N VAL A 103 8.46 -13.24 16.06
CA VAL A 103 8.37 -12.83 17.47
C VAL A 103 7.14 -11.96 17.68
N LEU A 104 6.28 -12.30 18.65
CA LEU A 104 4.97 -11.65 18.87
C LEU A 104 4.88 -10.95 20.24
N PRO A 105 5.37 -9.70 20.35
CA PRO A 105 5.30 -8.94 21.59
C PRO A 105 3.86 -8.51 21.93
N ALA A 106 3.53 -8.45 23.22
CA ALA A 106 2.22 -8.06 23.74
C ALA A 106 2.04 -6.54 23.87
N ASP A 107 3.13 -5.82 24.10
CA ASP A 107 3.11 -4.40 24.46
C ASP A 107 4.44 -3.69 24.11
N HIS A 108 4.53 -2.42 24.50
CA HIS A 108 5.69 -1.57 24.22
C HIS A 108 6.97 -2.07 24.90
N ASP A 109 6.87 -2.61 26.11
CA ASP A 109 8.02 -3.02 26.92
C ASP A 109 8.61 -4.32 26.39
N GLU A 110 7.76 -5.28 25.98
CA GLU A 110 8.19 -6.48 25.27
C GLU A 110 8.90 -6.13 23.94
N VAL A 111 8.41 -5.13 23.19
CA VAL A 111 9.11 -4.64 21.99
C VAL A 111 10.50 -4.10 22.33
N LEU A 112 10.64 -3.27 23.37
CA LEU A 112 11.95 -2.76 23.81
C LEU A 112 12.90 -3.89 24.24
N ALA A 113 12.38 -4.91 24.93
CA ALA A 113 13.15 -6.08 25.34
C ALA A 113 13.67 -6.87 24.13
N VAL A 114 12.82 -7.07 23.10
CA VAL A 114 13.24 -7.70 21.84
C VAL A 114 14.32 -6.88 21.14
N LEU A 115 14.14 -5.55 21.03
CA LEU A 115 15.16 -4.68 20.41
C LEU A 115 16.49 -4.72 21.17
N THR A 116 16.45 -4.84 22.50
CA THR A 116 17.65 -4.99 23.34
C THR A 116 18.36 -6.31 23.03
N ALA A 117 17.65 -7.44 23.08
CA ALA A 117 18.19 -8.77 22.77
C ALA A 117 18.78 -8.81 21.34
N CYS A 118 18.06 -8.28 20.36
CA CYS A 118 18.53 -8.22 18.98
C CYS A 118 19.76 -7.32 18.80
N THR A 119 19.88 -6.23 19.57
CA THR A 119 21.06 -5.37 19.57
C THR A 119 22.29 -6.12 20.10
N GLU A 120 22.14 -6.80 21.23
CA GLU A 120 23.21 -7.58 21.87
C GLU A 120 23.72 -8.73 20.98
N HIS A 121 22.79 -9.40 20.30
CA HIS A 121 23.09 -10.56 19.46
C HIS A 121 23.32 -10.22 17.99
N ARG A 122 23.25 -8.94 17.60
CA ARG A 122 23.31 -8.47 16.22
C ARG A 122 22.36 -9.30 15.33
N VAL A 123 21.06 -9.18 15.61
CA VAL A 123 19.97 -9.80 14.85
C VAL A 123 19.10 -8.68 14.29
N ALA A 124 18.85 -8.66 12.98
CA ALA A 124 17.99 -7.64 12.39
C ALA A 124 16.52 -7.85 12.82
N VAL A 125 15.79 -6.75 12.93
CA VAL A 125 14.39 -6.72 13.35
C VAL A 125 13.59 -6.05 12.26
N VAL A 126 12.61 -6.78 11.73
CA VAL A 126 11.72 -6.31 10.67
C VAL A 126 10.31 -6.22 11.23
N PRO A 127 9.77 -5.01 11.47
CA PRO A 127 8.38 -4.85 11.91
C PRO A 127 7.42 -5.44 10.89
N PHE A 128 6.52 -6.29 11.36
CA PHE A 128 5.55 -6.98 10.54
C PHE A 128 4.14 -6.75 11.09
N GLY A 129 3.21 -6.39 10.20
CA GLY A 129 1.80 -6.25 10.54
C GLY A 129 0.94 -7.14 9.64
N GLY A 130 0.36 -6.56 8.60
CA GLY A 130 -0.50 -7.27 7.66
C GLY A 130 0.23 -8.07 6.57
N GLY A 131 1.55 -7.88 6.43
CA GLY A 131 2.31 -8.47 5.33
C GLY A 131 1.93 -7.94 3.94
N THR A 132 1.35 -6.74 3.85
CA THR A 132 0.75 -6.20 2.61
C THR A 132 1.66 -5.23 1.85
N SER A 133 2.96 -5.16 2.17
CA SER A 133 3.90 -4.27 1.46
C SER A 133 3.97 -4.66 -0.03
N VAL A 134 4.12 -3.69 -0.92
CA VAL A 134 4.25 -3.93 -2.38
C VAL A 134 5.55 -3.36 -2.96
N VAL A 135 6.54 -3.10 -2.10
CA VAL A 135 7.79 -2.42 -2.45
C VAL A 135 9.04 -3.16 -1.92
N GLY A 136 8.89 -4.43 -1.52
CA GLY A 136 9.99 -5.25 -1.01
C GLY A 136 10.46 -4.90 0.41
N GLY A 137 9.63 -4.22 1.21
CA GLY A 137 10.01 -3.68 2.52
C GLY A 137 10.12 -4.70 3.69
N LEU A 138 9.92 -6.00 3.43
CA LEU A 138 9.82 -7.04 4.48
C LEU A 138 10.97 -8.07 4.46
N ALA A 139 11.88 -7.97 3.50
CA ALA A 139 13.06 -8.83 3.39
C ALA A 139 14.33 -7.94 3.48
N PRO A 140 14.93 -7.82 4.67
CA PRO A 140 16.04 -6.89 4.90
C PRO A 140 17.29 -7.35 4.15
N GLN A 141 18.17 -6.40 3.83
CA GLN A 141 19.44 -6.66 3.16
C GLN A 141 20.61 -6.51 4.15
N ALA A 142 21.77 -7.04 3.78
CA ALA A 142 23.04 -6.84 4.49
C ALA A 142 23.05 -7.30 5.96
N HIS A 143 22.35 -8.40 6.27
CA HIS A 143 22.33 -8.96 7.61
C HIS A 143 22.24 -10.50 7.59
N ASP A 144 22.98 -11.17 8.49
CA ASP A 144 23.13 -12.63 8.47
C ASP A 144 21.92 -13.37 9.06
N ALA A 145 21.26 -12.83 10.08
CA ALA A 145 20.03 -13.39 10.66
C ALA A 145 19.03 -12.27 11.00
N PHE A 146 17.74 -12.52 10.84
CA PHE A 146 16.71 -11.54 11.19
C PHE A 146 15.45 -12.20 11.76
N VAL A 147 14.70 -11.43 12.55
CA VAL A 147 13.38 -11.80 13.03
C VAL A 147 12.31 -10.92 12.42
N ALA A 148 11.17 -11.52 12.05
CA ALA A 148 9.96 -10.77 11.78
C ALA A 148 9.27 -10.46 13.11
N LEU A 149 9.18 -9.19 13.46
CA LEU A 149 8.52 -8.72 14.68
C LEU A 149 7.03 -8.49 14.39
N ASP A 150 6.23 -9.50 14.63
CA ASP A 150 4.81 -9.48 14.32
C ASP A 150 3.99 -8.79 15.43
N LEU A 151 3.52 -7.59 15.12
CA LEU A 151 2.84 -6.69 16.06
C LEU A 151 1.35 -7.02 16.25
N ARG A 152 0.82 -8.07 15.61
CA ARG A 152 -0.63 -8.38 15.63
C ARG A 152 -1.17 -8.78 17.00
N ARG A 153 -0.32 -9.13 17.97
CA ARG A 153 -0.74 -9.32 19.37
C ARG A 153 -1.04 -7.99 20.08
N MET A 154 -0.51 -6.88 19.57
CA MET A 154 -0.84 -5.52 20.00
C MET A 154 -2.05 -5.00 19.22
N ASN A 155 -3.25 -5.42 19.60
CA ASN A 155 -4.49 -5.23 18.82
C ASN A 155 -5.65 -4.58 19.60
N ARG A 156 -5.39 -3.58 20.45
CA ARG A 156 -6.40 -2.91 21.26
C ARG A 156 -6.63 -1.45 20.89
N LEU A 157 -7.87 -0.99 21.03
CA LEU A 157 -8.20 0.41 21.26
C LEU A 157 -7.84 0.74 22.71
N VAL A 158 -6.80 1.56 22.90
CA VAL A 158 -6.22 1.86 24.22
C VAL A 158 -6.94 3.02 24.90
N ALA A 159 -7.30 4.04 24.12
CA ALA A 159 -7.99 5.22 24.62
C ALA A 159 -8.88 5.82 23.54
N LEU A 160 -9.99 6.43 23.98
CA LEU A 160 -10.93 7.18 23.15
C LEU A 160 -11.21 8.51 23.84
N ASP A 161 -10.97 9.62 23.13
CA ASP A 161 -11.38 10.95 23.55
C ASP A 161 -12.48 11.42 22.59
N GLU A 162 -13.73 11.31 23.03
CA GLU A 162 -14.90 11.72 22.26
C GLU A 162 -15.01 13.24 22.08
N VAL A 163 -14.44 14.01 23.03
CA VAL A 163 -14.49 15.46 23.01
C VAL A 163 -13.54 15.99 21.94
N SER A 164 -12.29 15.52 21.96
CA SER A 164 -11.27 15.88 20.96
C SER A 164 -11.39 15.08 19.66
N ARG A 165 -12.19 14.01 19.68
CA ARG A 165 -12.36 13.02 18.60
C ARG A 165 -11.02 12.43 18.18
N THR A 166 -10.35 11.79 19.13
CA THR A 166 -9.15 11.00 18.88
C THR A 166 -9.26 9.60 19.47
N ALA A 167 -8.56 8.66 18.85
CA ALA A 167 -8.44 7.28 19.33
C ALA A 167 -6.97 6.87 19.34
N THR A 168 -6.52 6.27 20.43
CA THR A 168 -5.19 5.66 20.56
C THR A 168 -5.31 4.17 20.31
N LEU A 169 -4.65 3.70 19.25
CA LEU A 169 -4.74 2.34 18.73
C LEU A 169 -3.39 1.65 18.84
N GLN A 170 -3.38 0.37 19.21
CA GLN A 170 -2.20 -0.46 19.06
C GLN A 170 -1.96 -0.82 17.58
N PRO A 171 -0.69 -0.98 17.15
CA PRO A 171 -0.30 -1.02 15.74
C PRO A 171 -0.77 -2.25 14.99
N GLY A 172 -1.08 -3.34 15.69
CA GLY A 172 -1.45 -4.64 15.11
C GLY A 172 -2.91 -4.72 14.66
N LEU A 173 -3.75 -3.75 15.04
CA LEU A 173 -5.16 -3.70 14.61
C LEU A 173 -5.26 -3.59 13.09
N ARG A 174 -6.06 -4.46 12.46
CA ARG A 174 -6.41 -4.38 11.04
C ARG A 174 -7.54 -3.38 10.81
N GLY A 175 -7.65 -2.90 9.56
CA GLY A 175 -8.70 -1.95 9.16
C GLY A 175 -10.12 -2.31 9.65
N PRO A 176 -10.63 -3.53 9.37
CA PRO A 176 -11.96 -3.95 9.85
C PRO A 176 -12.11 -3.94 11.36
N GLU A 177 -11.06 -4.33 12.10
CA GLU A 177 -11.09 -4.38 13.56
C GLU A 177 -11.15 -2.96 14.15
N VAL A 178 -10.40 -2.01 13.58
CA VAL A 178 -10.47 -0.59 13.97
C VAL A 178 -11.87 -0.04 13.73
N GLU A 179 -12.43 -0.26 12.54
CA GLU A 179 -13.76 0.26 12.20
C GLU A 179 -14.84 -0.36 13.09
N ALA A 180 -14.76 -1.66 13.40
CA ALA A 180 -15.69 -2.31 14.32
C ALA A 180 -15.63 -1.71 15.73
N LEU A 181 -14.42 -1.56 16.30
CA LEU A 181 -14.22 -0.98 17.63
C LEU A 181 -14.72 0.46 17.72
N LEU A 182 -14.50 1.27 16.68
CA LEU A 182 -14.96 2.66 16.65
C LEU A 182 -16.47 2.77 16.39
N ALA A 183 -17.05 1.89 15.58
CA ALA A 183 -18.47 1.89 15.26
C ALA A 183 -19.34 1.61 16.51
N GLU A 184 -18.88 0.77 17.43
CA GLU A 184 -19.52 0.55 18.73
C GLU A 184 -19.67 1.84 19.55
N GLN A 185 -18.82 2.83 19.29
CA GLN A 185 -18.79 4.13 19.94
C GLN A 185 -19.39 5.25 19.06
N GLY A 186 -19.96 4.90 17.89
CA GLY A 186 -20.55 5.87 16.95
C GLY A 186 -19.53 6.65 16.11
N TYR A 187 -18.31 6.14 15.98
CA TYR A 187 -17.24 6.74 15.19
C TYR A 187 -16.77 5.84 14.03
N THR A 188 -15.95 6.41 13.16
CA THR A 188 -15.23 5.75 12.07
C THR A 188 -13.85 6.37 11.96
N LEU A 189 -12.86 5.58 11.54
CA LEU A 189 -11.55 6.12 11.17
C LEU A 189 -11.64 6.77 9.78
N GLY A 190 -12.39 6.18 8.86
CA GLY A 190 -12.57 6.70 7.51
C GLY A 190 -11.38 6.39 6.57
N HIS A 191 -10.47 5.51 7.00
CA HIS A 191 -9.28 5.15 6.24
C HIS A 191 -9.43 3.78 5.58
N PHE A 192 -9.78 3.80 4.29
CA PHE A 192 -10.12 2.63 3.50
C PHE A 192 -9.13 2.40 2.34
N PRO A 193 -7.86 2.01 2.59
CA PRO A 193 -6.94 1.64 1.51
C PRO A 193 -7.39 0.35 0.83
N GLN A 194 -6.87 0.04 -0.35
CA GLN A 194 -7.24 -1.21 -1.04
C GLN A 194 -6.87 -2.46 -0.23
N SER A 195 -5.83 -2.38 0.60
CA SER A 195 -5.39 -3.43 1.51
C SER A 195 -6.13 -3.45 2.86
N PHE A 196 -7.22 -2.68 3.01
CA PHE A 196 -7.96 -2.46 4.26
C PHE A 196 -8.18 -3.72 5.09
N GLU A 197 -8.65 -4.82 4.46
CA GLU A 197 -9.00 -6.08 5.15
C GLU A 197 -7.82 -6.72 5.90
N TRP A 198 -6.57 -6.42 5.51
CA TRP A 198 -5.38 -7.15 5.98
C TRP A 198 -4.28 -6.25 6.52
N ALA A 199 -4.16 -5.03 6.02
CA ALA A 199 -3.20 -4.05 6.49
C ALA A 199 -3.57 -3.56 7.91
N THR A 200 -2.55 -3.12 8.63
CA THR A 200 -2.64 -2.76 10.06
C THR A 200 -2.37 -1.28 10.27
N VAL A 201 -2.85 -0.72 11.38
CA VAL A 201 -2.64 0.68 11.79
C VAL A 201 -1.18 1.08 11.80
N GLY A 202 -0.29 0.23 12.34
CA GLY A 202 1.15 0.45 12.34
C GLY A 202 1.71 0.49 10.91
N GLY A 203 1.25 -0.41 10.04
CA GLY A 203 1.60 -0.41 8.62
C GLY A 203 1.11 0.83 7.88
N PHE A 204 -0.09 1.33 8.19
CA PHE A 204 -0.62 2.56 7.61
C PHE A 204 0.27 3.77 7.92
N ALA A 205 0.75 3.88 9.16
CA ALA A 205 1.70 4.91 9.57
C ALA A 205 3.08 4.72 8.91
N ALA A 206 3.61 3.50 8.96
CA ALA A 206 4.96 3.19 8.47
C ALA A 206 5.11 3.40 6.95
N ALA A 207 4.02 3.25 6.17
CA ALA A 207 4.01 3.45 4.72
C ALA A 207 3.37 4.78 4.27
N ARG A 208 2.90 5.63 5.19
CA ARG A 208 2.08 6.83 4.89
C ARG A 208 0.92 6.53 3.93
N SER A 209 0.22 5.42 4.19
CA SER A 209 -0.80 4.92 3.27
C SER A 209 -1.93 5.94 3.03
N SER A 210 -2.61 5.82 1.88
CA SER A 210 -3.77 6.64 1.52
C SER A 210 -5.00 5.75 1.35
N GLY A 211 -6.14 6.20 1.88
CA GLY A 211 -7.42 5.52 1.77
C GLY A 211 -8.27 6.08 0.62
N GLN A 212 -9.15 5.27 0.04
CA GLN A 212 -9.99 5.68 -1.11
C GLN A 212 -10.93 6.86 -0.81
N ALA A 213 -11.16 7.17 0.47
CA ALA A 213 -11.94 8.30 0.96
C ALA A 213 -11.08 9.47 1.50
N SER A 214 -9.79 9.52 1.15
CA SER A 214 -8.86 10.50 1.71
C SER A 214 -9.17 11.95 1.32
N ALA A 215 -9.94 12.18 0.25
CA ALA A 215 -10.42 13.52 -0.06
C ALA A 215 -11.40 14.07 0.99
N GLY A 216 -12.14 13.18 1.68
CA GLY A 216 -13.02 13.55 2.78
C GLY A 216 -12.37 13.48 4.17
N PHE A 217 -11.54 12.46 4.42
CA PHE A 217 -11.00 12.19 5.77
C PHE A 217 -9.51 12.55 5.93
N GLY A 218 -8.78 12.79 4.83
CA GLY A 218 -7.33 12.99 4.80
C GLY A 218 -6.56 11.70 4.49
N ARG A 219 -5.25 11.82 4.25
CA ARG A 219 -4.35 10.65 4.24
C ARG A 219 -4.12 10.16 5.66
N PHE A 220 -3.58 8.95 5.82
CA PHE A 220 -3.35 8.41 7.16
C PHE A 220 -2.39 9.27 7.99
N ASP A 221 -1.32 9.76 7.38
CA ASP A 221 -0.34 10.65 8.03
C ASP A 221 -0.94 12.00 8.46
N ASP A 222 -1.97 12.49 7.76
CA ASP A 222 -2.72 13.69 8.18
C ASP A 222 -3.66 13.43 9.37
N MET A 223 -4.07 12.18 9.58
CA MET A 223 -4.92 11.77 10.69
C MET A 223 -4.12 11.59 11.98
N VAL A 224 -2.84 11.23 11.89
CA VAL A 224 -1.98 10.95 13.06
C VAL A 224 -1.71 12.21 13.88
N THR A 225 -1.98 12.12 15.17
CA THR A 225 -1.78 13.19 16.16
C THR A 225 -0.67 12.86 17.14
N ALA A 226 -0.46 11.58 17.48
CA ALA A 226 0.64 11.13 18.32
C ALA A 226 1.12 9.72 17.95
N LEU A 227 2.37 9.41 18.27
CA LEU A 227 3.02 8.12 18.06
C LEU A 227 3.88 7.77 19.28
N GLN A 228 3.86 6.50 19.68
CA GLN A 228 4.88 5.94 20.55
C GLN A 228 5.74 4.96 19.75
N VAL A 229 7.06 5.13 19.81
CA VAL A 229 8.02 4.36 18.99
C VAL A 229 9.11 3.79 19.88
N ALA A 230 9.33 2.48 19.77
CA ALA A 230 10.44 1.80 20.43
C ALA A 230 11.66 1.80 19.50
N THR A 231 12.82 2.15 20.03
CA THR A 231 14.10 2.13 19.31
C THR A 231 15.16 1.42 20.16
N PRO A 232 16.28 0.96 19.58
CA PRO A 232 17.44 0.48 20.34
C PRO A 232 18.00 1.49 21.36
N ARG A 233 17.62 2.77 21.27
CA ARG A 233 18.02 3.84 22.20
C ARG A 233 16.95 4.22 23.22
N GLY A 234 15.84 3.51 23.23
CA GLY A 234 14.69 3.75 24.10
C GLY A 234 13.49 4.31 23.35
N THR A 235 12.56 4.89 24.11
CA THR A 235 11.25 5.30 23.61
C THR A 235 11.27 6.72 23.07
N LEU A 236 10.68 6.91 21.88
CA LEU A 236 10.24 8.22 21.40
C LEU A 236 8.73 8.35 21.64
N ASP A 237 8.36 9.38 22.40
CA ASP A 237 6.97 9.80 22.61
C ASP A 237 6.73 11.10 21.83
N LEU A 238 5.95 10.99 20.76
CA LEU A 238 5.84 12.00 19.72
C LEU A 238 4.40 12.51 19.60
N GLY A 239 4.24 13.83 19.53
CA GLY A 239 2.93 14.48 19.47
C GLY A 239 2.38 14.79 20.85
N ARG A 240 2.05 16.07 21.09
CA ARG A 240 1.52 16.56 22.37
C ARG A 240 0.25 17.39 22.24
N ALA A 241 0.06 18.01 21.08
CA ALA A 241 -1.02 18.94 20.81
C ALA A 241 -1.45 18.79 19.33
N PRO A 242 -2.65 19.28 18.96
CA PRO A 242 -3.16 19.15 17.59
C PRO A 242 -2.22 19.72 16.53
N ARG A 243 -1.56 20.84 16.85
CA ARG A 243 -0.52 21.51 16.05
C ARG A 243 0.51 22.15 16.98
N SER A 244 1.75 22.25 16.51
CA SER A 244 2.87 22.84 17.23
C SER A 244 3.83 23.52 16.24
N ALA A 245 4.37 24.66 16.63
CA ALA A 245 5.50 25.32 15.94
C ALA A 245 6.82 25.12 16.69
N ALA A 246 6.84 24.27 17.73
CA ALA A 246 8.03 23.99 18.52
C ALA A 246 8.97 23.02 17.77
N GLY A 247 9.87 23.58 16.96
CA GLY A 247 10.90 22.84 16.23
C GLY A 247 10.34 21.93 15.12
N PRO A 248 11.21 21.10 14.51
CA PRO A 248 10.80 20.12 13.52
C PRO A 248 9.86 19.05 14.11
N ASP A 249 8.84 18.67 13.36
CA ASP A 249 7.90 17.62 13.77
C ASP A 249 8.51 16.23 13.56
N LEU A 250 9.03 15.64 14.63
CA LEU A 250 9.65 14.31 14.59
C LEU A 250 8.67 13.19 14.19
N ARG A 251 7.34 13.41 14.26
CA ARG A 251 6.37 12.45 13.70
C ARG A 251 6.60 12.23 12.21
N GLN A 252 6.99 13.28 11.49
CA GLN A 252 7.26 13.23 10.05
C GLN A 252 8.55 12.47 9.70
N LEU A 253 9.44 12.23 10.68
CA LEU A 253 10.56 11.31 10.48
C LEU A 253 10.09 9.85 10.55
N VAL A 254 9.17 9.53 11.46
CA VAL A 254 8.68 8.16 11.70
C VAL A 254 7.63 7.73 10.66
N LEU A 255 6.72 8.63 10.29
CA LEU A 255 5.72 8.38 9.26
C LEU A 255 6.43 8.19 7.91
N GLY A 256 6.31 7.00 7.32
CA GLY A 256 7.03 6.66 6.08
C GLY A 256 8.42 6.06 6.32
N SER A 257 8.79 5.77 7.57
CA SER A 257 10.10 5.20 7.90
C SER A 257 10.24 3.72 7.56
N GLU A 258 9.13 3.02 7.27
CA GLU A 258 9.12 1.58 6.92
C GLU A 258 9.92 0.70 7.90
N GLY A 259 9.91 1.06 9.19
CA GLY A 259 10.62 0.34 10.24
C GLY A 259 12.11 0.69 10.38
N ALA A 260 12.66 1.56 9.53
CA ALA A 260 14.08 1.95 9.58
C ALA A 260 14.45 2.76 10.83
N PHE A 261 13.50 3.53 11.39
CA PHE A 261 13.75 4.44 12.53
C PHE A 261 13.12 3.98 13.85
N GLY A 262 12.47 2.83 13.88
CA GLY A 262 11.91 2.25 15.10
C GLY A 262 10.67 1.40 14.84
N VAL A 263 10.15 0.82 15.91
CA VAL A 263 8.92 0.05 15.91
C VAL A 263 7.79 0.94 16.44
N ILE A 264 6.79 1.23 15.61
CA ILE A 264 5.60 1.97 16.03
C ILE A 264 4.76 1.04 16.93
N THR A 265 4.53 1.46 18.18
CA THR A 265 3.87 0.64 19.22
C THR A 265 2.55 1.23 19.70
N SER A 266 2.26 2.49 19.34
CA SER A 266 0.98 3.15 19.56
C SER A 266 0.78 4.25 18.53
N VAL A 267 -0.43 4.39 18.02
CA VAL A 267 -0.82 5.43 17.05
C VAL A 267 -2.08 6.10 17.54
N THR A 268 -2.03 7.41 17.77
CA THR A 268 -3.22 8.21 18.06
C THR A 268 -3.67 8.96 16.82
N VAL A 269 -4.91 8.75 16.40
CA VAL A 269 -5.49 9.31 15.17
C VAL A 269 -6.73 10.14 15.48
N ARG A 270 -7.03 11.12 14.61
CA ARG A 270 -8.35 11.76 14.58
C ARG A 270 -9.40 10.76 14.08
N ILE A 271 -10.60 10.83 14.65
CA ILE A 271 -11.75 10.00 14.25
C ILE A 271 -12.95 10.88 13.90
N HIS A 272 -13.92 10.29 13.21
CA HIS A 272 -15.08 10.99 12.68
C HIS A 272 -16.37 10.32 13.14
N PRO A 273 -17.47 11.05 13.36
CA PRO A 273 -18.77 10.42 13.57
C PRO A 273 -19.14 9.52 12.40
N THR A 274 -19.77 8.38 12.68
CA THR A 274 -20.29 7.50 11.61
C THR A 274 -21.29 8.27 10.75
N ALA A 275 -21.10 8.23 9.43
CA ALA A 275 -21.99 8.89 8.49
C ALA A 275 -23.40 8.28 8.53
N ARG A 276 -24.44 9.14 8.51
CA ARG A 276 -25.85 8.73 8.49
C ARG A 276 -26.38 8.49 7.08
N ALA A 277 -25.72 9.07 6.08
CA ALA A 277 -26.02 8.89 4.66
C ALA A 277 -24.70 8.69 3.90
N LYS A 278 -24.70 7.73 2.97
CA LYS A 278 -23.62 7.48 2.01
C LYS A 278 -24.24 7.33 0.62
N VAL A 279 -23.71 8.05 -0.36
CA VAL A 279 -24.16 7.99 -1.75
C VAL A 279 -22.94 7.91 -2.65
N TYR A 280 -22.89 6.93 -3.56
CA TYR A 280 -21.84 6.80 -4.56
C TYR A 280 -22.47 6.78 -5.96
N GLU A 281 -21.91 7.54 -6.89
CA GLU A 281 -22.44 7.71 -8.25
C GLU A 281 -21.34 7.71 -9.30
N GLY A 282 -21.72 7.42 -10.54
CA GLY A 282 -20.86 7.47 -11.71
C GLY A 282 -21.07 8.72 -12.54
N TRP A 283 -19.99 9.17 -13.18
CA TRP A 283 -19.99 10.23 -14.18
C TRP A 283 -19.16 9.80 -15.39
N ARG A 284 -19.56 10.20 -16.59
CA ARG A 284 -18.81 9.97 -17.83
C ARG A 284 -18.22 11.27 -18.36
N PHE A 285 -16.95 11.23 -18.73
CA PHE A 285 -16.28 12.33 -19.43
C PHE A 285 -15.84 11.88 -20.83
N PRO A 286 -15.81 12.79 -21.83
CA PRO A 286 -15.35 12.44 -23.18
C PRO A 286 -13.88 12.01 -23.28
N SER A 287 -13.02 12.51 -22.38
CA SER A 287 -11.60 12.12 -22.33
C SER A 287 -11.00 12.28 -20.94
N PHE A 288 -9.86 11.63 -20.72
CA PHE A 288 -9.15 11.67 -19.45
C PHE A 288 -8.70 13.10 -19.10
N ALA A 289 -8.23 13.86 -20.09
CA ALA A 289 -7.83 15.26 -19.90
C ALA A 289 -9.01 16.15 -19.45
N GLN A 290 -10.21 15.95 -20.00
CA GLN A 290 -11.40 16.70 -19.58
C GLN A 290 -11.83 16.32 -18.17
N GLY A 291 -11.86 15.02 -17.85
CA GLY A 291 -12.14 14.55 -16.49
C GLY A 291 -11.13 15.08 -15.48
N GLN A 292 -9.83 15.10 -15.80
CA GLN A 292 -8.78 15.65 -14.95
C GLN A 292 -9.01 17.14 -14.67
N ALA A 293 -9.39 17.92 -15.68
CA ALA A 293 -9.71 19.34 -15.50
C ALA A 293 -10.93 19.56 -14.59
N ALA A 294 -11.96 18.69 -14.70
CA ALA A 294 -13.13 18.71 -13.83
C ALA A 294 -12.76 18.38 -12.37
N LEU A 295 -11.97 17.31 -12.17
CA LEU A 295 -11.46 16.91 -10.86
C LEU A 295 -10.60 18.02 -10.22
N ARG A 296 -9.71 18.65 -11.00
CA ARG A 296 -8.91 19.79 -10.54
C ARG A 296 -9.79 20.95 -10.09
N THR A 297 -10.81 21.29 -10.88
CA THR A 297 -11.75 22.37 -10.54
C THR A 297 -12.47 22.07 -9.22
N LEU A 298 -12.90 20.82 -9.00
CA LEU A 298 -13.48 20.42 -7.71
C LEU A 298 -12.48 20.54 -6.55
N ALA A 299 -11.22 20.14 -6.75
CA ALA A 299 -10.18 20.19 -5.72
C ALA A 299 -9.72 21.61 -5.38
N GLN A 300 -9.81 22.56 -6.33
CA GLN A 300 -9.35 23.94 -6.17
C GLN A 300 -10.47 24.91 -5.77
N ASP A 301 -11.62 24.83 -6.44
CA ASP A 301 -12.67 25.85 -6.37
C ASP A 301 -14.05 25.26 -5.98
N GLY A 302 -14.21 23.94 -6.08
CA GLY A 302 -15.48 23.25 -5.88
C GLY A 302 -15.68 22.68 -4.46
N PRO A 303 -16.87 22.14 -4.20
CA PRO A 303 -17.08 21.30 -3.04
C PRO A 303 -16.38 19.96 -3.24
N MET A 304 -15.47 19.59 -2.35
CA MET A 304 -14.77 18.31 -2.45
C MET A 304 -15.68 17.16 -1.96
N PRO A 305 -16.02 16.15 -2.80
CA PRO A 305 -16.69 14.94 -2.35
C PRO A 305 -15.81 14.09 -1.40
N THR A 306 -16.37 13.05 -0.79
CA THR A 306 -15.61 12.15 0.09
C THR A 306 -14.73 11.18 -0.71
N VAL A 307 -15.23 10.71 -1.86
CA VAL A 307 -14.50 9.89 -2.84
C VAL A 307 -14.54 10.59 -4.18
N LEU A 308 -13.39 10.64 -4.87
CA LEU A 308 -13.27 11.15 -6.23
C LEU A 308 -12.17 10.41 -6.96
N ARG A 309 -12.56 9.64 -7.95
CA ARG A 309 -11.67 8.82 -8.78
C ARG A 309 -12.04 9.02 -10.24
N LEU A 310 -11.05 9.05 -11.13
CA LEU A 310 -11.26 9.11 -12.58
C LEU A 310 -10.40 8.05 -13.25
N SER A 311 -11.04 7.10 -13.91
CA SER A 311 -10.42 6.08 -14.75
C SER A 311 -10.16 6.63 -16.15
N ASP A 312 -9.01 6.30 -16.74
CA ASP A 312 -8.72 6.61 -18.14
C ASP A 312 -9.61 5.78 -19.09
N GLU A 313 -9.49 6.03 -20.39
CA GLU A 313 -10.29 5.37 -21.41
C GLU A 313 -10.07 3.84 -21.42
N THR A 314 -8.82 3.41 -21.18
CA THR A 314 -8.44 2.00 -21.20
C THR A 314 -9.01 1.24 -20.00
N GLU A 315 -8.87 1.79 -18.79
CA GLU A 315 -9.40 1.20 -17.55
C GLU A 315 -10.93 1.16 -17.59
N THR A 316 -11.56 2.21 -18.14
CA THR A 316 -13.02 2.30 -18.31
C THR A 316 -13.53 1.23 -19.27
N MET A 317 -12.88 1.04 -20.42
CA MET A 317 -13.26 0.04 -21.43
C MET A 317 -13.13 -1.40 -20.92
N ILE A 318 -12.10 -1.69 -20.14
CA ILE A 318 -11.86 -3.04 -19.60
C ILE A 318 -12.83 -3.38 -18.46
N GLY A 319 -13.26 -2.38 -17.68
CA GLY A 319 -14.28 -2.56 -16.65
C GLY A 319 -13.78 -3.28 -15.40
N LEU A 320 -12.51 -3.09 -14.99
CA LEU A 320 -11.88 -3.79 -13.86
C LEU A 320 -12.64 -3.73 -12.51
N ALA A 321 -13.58 -2.79 -12.37
CA ALA A 321 -14.45 -2.69 -11.19
C ALA A 321 -15.56 -3.76 -11.13
N LYS A 322 -15.77 -4.55 -12.20
CA LYS A 322 -16.77 -5.62 -12.29
C LYS A 322 -16.11 -6.89 -12.86
N PRO A 323 -15.61 -7.80 -12.02
CA PRO A 323 -14.99 -9.06 -12.46
C PRO A 323 -15.88 -9.86 -13.43
N ASP A 324 -17.19 -9.88 -13.17
CA ASP A 324 -18.20 -10.58 -13.98
C ASP A 324 -18.51 -9.89 -15.32
N ALA A 325 -17.97 -8.69 -15.55
CA ALA A 325 -18.20 -7.88 -16.74
C ALA A 325 -16.89 -7.44 -17.42
N ILE A 326 -15.76 -8.09 -17.12
CA ILE A 326 -14.50 -7.86 -17.84
C ILE A 326 -14.74 -8.12 -19.34
N GLY A 327 -14.48 -7.10 -20.16
CA GLY A 327 -14.77 -7.13 -21.61
C GLY A 327 -16.22 -6.77 -21.99
N GLY A 328 -17.13 -6.58 -21.04
CA GLY A 328 -18.49 -6.07 -21.28
C GLY A 328 -18.51 -4.62 -21.79
N GLY A 329 -17.44 -3.85 -21.53
CA GLY A 329 -17.22 -2.50 -22.02
C GLY A 329 -16.74 -2.41 -23.47
N LEU A 330 -16.41 -3.53 -24.12
CA LEU A 330 -16.11 -3.56 -25.56
C LEU A 330 -17.31 -3.11 -26.43
N ALA A 331 -18.51 -3.04 -25.83
CA ALA A 331 -19.76 -2.66 -26.48
C ALA A 331 -20.39 -1.34 -25.96
N SER A 332 -19.76 -0.60 -25.04
CA SER A 332 -20.32 0.65 -24.48
C SER A 332 -19.46 1.89 -24.76
N ASP A 333 -20.10 2.94 -25.29
CA ASP A 333 -19.61 4.28 -25.64
C ASP A 333 -18.28 4.76 -25.04
N ALA A 334 -17.41 5.28 -25.92
CA ALA A 334 -16.12 5.89 -25.60
C ALA A 334 -16.19 6.94 -24.47
N GLY A 335 -15.16 6.96 -23.61
CA GLY A 335 -15.00 7.98 -22.58
C GLY A 335 -14.26 7.46 -21.33
N CYS A 336 -14.33 8.26 -20.26
CA CYS A 336 -13.71 8.00 -18.96
C CYS A 336 -14.76 7.96 -17.86
N LEU A 337 -14.70 6.95 -16.99
CA LEU A 337 -15.58 6.83 -15.83
C LEU A 337 -14.98 7.54 -14.62
N ALA A 338 -15.74 8.45 -14.00
CA ALA A 338 -15.46 8.96 -12.68
C ALA A 338 -16.41 8.38 -11.64
N ILE A 339 -15.88 8.01 -10.47
CA ILE A 339 -16.65 7.62 -9.30
C ILE A 339 -16.61 8.75 -8.29
N VAL A 340 -17.79 9.17 -7.83
CA VAL A 340 -17.97 10.26 -6.88
C VAL A 340 -18.76 9.77 -5.69
N GLY A 341 -18.26 9.99 -4.48
CA GLY A 341 -18.90 9.52 -3.24
C GLY A 341 -19.10 10.64 -2.22
N TYR A 342 -20.19 10.58 -1.48
CA TYR A 342 -20.56 11.56 -0.47
C TYR A 342 -20.93 10.83 0.83
N GLU A 343 -20.36 11.28 1.94
CA GLU A 343 -20.67 10.73 3.26
C GLU A 343 -20.90 11.87 4.26
N GLY A 344 -21.93 11.75 5.09
CA GLY A 344 -22.29 12.75 6.10
C GLY A 344 -23.71 12.59 6.63
N THR A 345 -24.33 13.69 7.04
CA THR A 345 -25.79 13.74 7.25
C THR A 345 -26.53 13.82 5.91
N ALA A 346 -27.84 13.52 5.90
CA ALA A 346 -28.64 13.56 4.67
C ALA A 346 -28.63 14.95 4.01
N ASP A 347 -28.73 16.03 4.79
CA ASP A 347 -28.74 17.40 4.27
C ASP A 347 -27.37 17.82 3.71
N GLU A 348 -26.27 17.45 4.39
CA GLU A 348 -24.91 17.72 3.90
C GLU A 348 -24.63 16.97 2.59
N VAL A 349 -25.03 15.70 2.51
CA VAL A 349 -24.90 14.88 1.31
C VAL A 349 -25.70 15.50 0.16
N ALA A 350 -26.97 15.83 0.37
CA ALA A 350 -27.82 16.44 -0.65
C ALA A 350 -27.25 17.77 -1.16
N HIS A 351 -26.82 18.65 -0.25
CA HIS A 351 -26.24 19.94 -0.60
C HIS A 351 -24.92 19.79 -1.38
N ARG A 352 -24.01 18.93 -0.91
CA ARG A 352 -22.72 18.71 -1.55
C ARG A 352 -22.90 18.08 -2.94
N LYS A 353 -23.75 17.07 -3.05
CA LYS A 353 -24.09 16.41 -4.32
C LYS A 353 -24.63 17.40 -5.34
N ALA A 354 -25.57 18.27 -4.98
CA ALA A 354 -26.13 19.27 -5.90
C ALA A 354 -25.06 20.23 -6.47
N ARG A 355 -24.13 20.68 -5.62
CA ARG A 355 -23.05 21.58 -6.06
C ARG A 355 -21.99 20.85 -6.90
N VAL A 356 -21.65 19.60 -6.57
CA VAL A 356 -20.75 18.77 -7.39
C VAL A 356 -21.39 18.50 -8.76
N HIS A 357 -22.67 18.13 -8.81
CA HIS A 357 -23.44 17.96 -10.05
C HIS A 357 -23.33 19.19 -10.96
N THR A 358 -23.55 20.38 -10.39
CA THR A 358 -23.42 21.64 -11.14
C THR A 358 -22.02 21.81 -11.73
N ALA A 359 -20.98 21.57 -10.95
CA ALA A 359 -19.59 21.71 -11.40
C ALA A 359 -19.20 20.68 -12.49
N LEU A 360 -19.58 19.42 -12.30
CA LEU A 360 -19.26 18.35 -13.25
C LEU A 360 -20.05 18.51 -14.56
N SER A 361 -21.33 18.88 -14.51
CA SER A 361 -22.11 19.19 -15.72
C SER A 361 -21.55 20.40 -16.48
N ALA A 362 -21.08 21.44 -15.79
CA ALA A 362 -20.41 22.58 -16.43
C ALA A 362 -19.10 22.16 -17.13
N ALA A 363 -18.45 21.12 -16.63
CA ALA A 363 -17.27 20.49 -17.24
C ALA A 363 -17.63 19.40 -18.28
N GLN A 364 -18.86 19.39 -18.79
CA GLN A 364 -19.37 18.42 -19.78
C GLN A 364 -19.36 16.96 -19.30
N GLY A 365 -19.37 16.74 -17.99
CA GLY A 365 -19.61 15.42 -17.40
C GLY A 365 -21.08 15.03 -17.54
N GLU A 366 -21.33 13.77 -17.88
CA GLU A 366 -22.65 13.17 -17.94
C GLU A 366 -22.90 12.29 -16.71
N PRO A 367 -23.98 12.51 -15.94
CA PRO A 367 -24.28 11.68 -14.78
C PRO A 367 -24.79 10.29 -15.21
N LEU A 368 -24.25 9.23 -14.60
CA LEU A 368 -24.62 7.84 -14.89
C LEU A 368 -25.49 7.20 -13.79
N GLY A 369 -25.84 7.96 -12.73
CA GLY A 369 -26.59 7.45 -11.59
C GLY A 369 -25.73 6.67 -10.60
N GLU A 370 -26.38 5.93 -9.69
CA GLU A 370 -25.72 5.30 -8.53
C GLU A 370 -25.14 3.91 -8.80
N ASP A 371 -25.56 3.24 -9.87
CA ASP A 371 -25.13 1.86 -10.18
C ASP A 371 -23.60 1.72 -10.34
N PRO A 372 -22.88 2.60 -11.08
CA PRO A 372 -21.43 2.49 -11.18
C PRO A 372 -20.73 2.69 -9.83
N GLY A 373 -21.18 3.67 -9.04
CA GLY A 373 -20.63 3.97 -7.72
C GLY A 373 -20.88 2.86 -6.70
N THR A 374 -22.07 2.27 -6.71
CA THR A 374 -22.45 1.14 -5.86
C THR A 374 -21.64 -0.11 -6.22
N GLY A 375 -21.49 -0.41 -7.52
CA GLY A 375 -20.66 -1.51 -7.99
C GLY A 375 -19.19 -1.35 -7.59
N TRP A 376 -18.63 -0.14 -7.76
CA TRP A 376 -17.29 0.19 -7.28
C TRP A 376 -17.18 -0.02 -5.76
N ALA A 377 -18.12 0.52 -4.97
CA ALA A 377 -18.08 0.43 -3.51
C ALA A 377 -18.06 -1.02 -3.02
N HIS A 378 -18.83 -1.90 -3.67
CA HIS A 378 -18.88 -3.33 -3.38
C HIS A 378 -17.59 -4.07 -3.79
N GLY A 379 -17.02 -3.75 -4.97
CA GLY A 379 -15.89 -4.47 -5.56
C GLY A 379 -14.49 -3.93 -5.23
N ARG A 380 -14.37 -2.79 -4.55
CA ARG A 380 -13.12 -2.02 -4.41
C ARG A 380 -11.94 -2.76 -3.74
N TYR A 381 -12.19 -3.89 -3.08
CA TYR A 381 -11.16 -4.73 -2.44
C TYR A 381 -10.81 -6.01 -3.23
N ASN A 382 -11.45 -6.24 -4.39
CA ASN A 382 -11.31 -7.51 -5.12
C ASN A 382 -10.12 -7.56 -6.09
N ALA A 383 -9.53 -6.42 -6.46
CA ALA A 383 -8.49 -6.40 -7.50
C ALA A 383 -7.25 -7.27 -7.18
N PRO A 384 -6.77 -7.38 -5.93
CA PRO A 384 -5.66 -8.29 -5.61
C PRO A 384 -6.01 -9.78 -5.80
N TYR A 385 -7.27 -10.18 -5.63
CA TYR A 385 -7.73 -11.54 -5.97
C TYR A 385 -7.72 -11.76 -7.48
N LEU A 386 -8.16 -10.77 -8.27
CA LEU A 386 -8.09 -10.81 -9.73
C LEU A 386 -6.64 -10.95 -10.22
N ARG A 387 -5.70 -10.23 -9.61
CA ARG A 387 -4.27 -10.37 -9.91
C ARG A 387 -3.81 -11.82 -9.74
N ASP A 388 -4.16 -12.48 -8.66
CA ASP A 388 -3.72 -13.86 -8.43
C ASP A 388 -4.26 -14.82 -9.49
N ALA A 389 -5.52 -14.64 -9.91
CA ALA A 389 -6.12 -15.40 -11.00
C ALA A 389 -5.46 -15.10 -12.37
N LEU A 390 -5.04 -13.85 -12.61
CA LEU A 390 -4.23 -13.46 -13.77
C LEU A 390 -2.86 -14.15 -13.75
N LEU A 391 -2.22 -14.22 -12.59
CA LEU A 391 -0.93 -14.91 -12.43
C LEU A 391 -1.05 -16.42 -12.70
N ASP A 392 -2.14 -17.05 -12.24
CA ASP A 392 -2.44 -18.46 -12.54
C ASP A 392 -2.64 -18.71 -14.05
N ALA A 393 -3.21 -17.75 -14.78
CA ALA A 393 -3.40 -17.83 -16.24
C ALA A 393 -2.12 -17.53 -17.05
N GLY A 394 -1.01 -17.16 -16.40
CA GLY A 394 0.25 -16.78 -17.05
C GLY A 394 0.32 -15.33 -17.52
N ALA A 395 -0.61 -14.49 -17.06
CA ALA A 395 -0.51 -13.04 -17.21
C ALA A 395 0.32 -12.44 -16.06
N PHE A 396 1.09 -11.40 -16.35
CA PHE A 396 1.72 -10.55 -15.34
C PHE A 396 0.78 -9.39 -15.08
N ALA A 397 0.50 -9.08 -13.82
CA ALA A 397 -0.32 -7.95 -13.43
C ALA A 397 0.33 -7.25 -12.25
N GLU A 398 0.64 -5.96 -12.37
CA GLU A 398 1.26 -5.18 -11.29
C GLU A 398 0.74 -3.76 -11.31
N THR A 399 0.90 -3.07 -10.19
CA THR A 399 0.49 -1.69 -10.01
C THR A 399 1.65 -0.81 -9.55
N LEU A 400 1.62 0.45 -9.95
CA LEU A 400 2.53 1.47 -9.45
C LEU A 400 1.81 2.81 -9.41
N GLU A 401 2.33 3.73 -8.62
CA GLU A 401 1.65 4.98 -8.34
C GLU A 401 2.64 6.09 -8.09
N THR A 402 2.21 7.31 -8.36
CA THR A 402 2.99 8.54 -8.21
C THR A 402 2.05 9.70 -7.98
N ALA A 403 2.58 10.88 -7.71
CA ALA A 403 1.83 12.13 -7.66
C ALA A 403 2.68 13.29 -8.21
N ALA A 404 2.00 14.31 -8.73
CA ALA A 404 2.63 15.55 -9.16
C ALA A 404 1.67 16.73 -9.04
N PHE A 405 2.19 17.93 -9.26
CA PHE A 405 1.37 19.13 -9.40
C PHE A 405 0.48 19.04 -10.63
N TRP A 406 -0.68 19.70 -10.58
CA TRP A 406 -1.65 19.69 -11.68
C TRP A 406 -1.07 20.13 -13.03
N SER A 407 -0.04 20.97 -13.05
CA SER A 407 0.67 21.39 -14.27
C SER A 407 1.42 20.25 -14.96
N ASP A 408 1.86 19.26 -14.18
CA ASP A 408 2.77 18.20 -14.64
C ASP A 408 2.04 16.87 -14.88
N ILE A 409 0.83 16.71 -14.31
CA ILE A 409 -0.01 15.49 -14.44
C ILE A 409 -0.14 15.00 -15.88
N PRO A 410 -0.45 15.83 -16.91
CA PRO A 410 -0.58 15.33 -18.27
C PRO A 410 0.73 14.76 -18.83
N ALA A 411 1.86 15.43 -18.57
CA ALA A 411 3.17 14.97 -19.03
C ALA A 411 3.63 13.71 -18.29
N LEU A 412 3.40 13.65 -16.98
CA LEU A 412 3.69 12.49 -16.15
C LEU A 412 2.90 11.25 -16.59
N TYR A 413 1.60 11.41 -16.85
CA TYR A 413 0.74 10.34 -17.36
C TYR A 413 1.32 9.72 -18.65
N GLU A 414 1.65 10.57 -19.64
CA GLU A 414 2.18 10.12 -20.92
C GLU A 414 3.58 9.51 -20.81
N ALA A 415 4.45 10.09 -19.99
CA ALA A 415 5.83 9.60 -19.81
C ALA A 415 5.84 8.19 -19.21
N VAL A 416 5.09 7.96 -18.14
CA VAL A 416 5.04 6.66 -17.45
C VAL A 416 4.37 5.61 -18.33
N ARG A 417 3.25 5.94 -18.97
CA ARG A 417 2.57 5.04 -19.90
C ARG A 417 3.49 4.63 -21.05
N THR A 418 4.16 5.59 -21.66
CA THR A 418 5.11 5.34 -22.76
C THR A 418 6.26 4.45 -22.32
N ALA A 419 6.88 4.74 -21.17
CA ALA A 419 7.99 3.96 -20.65
C ALA A 419 7.62 2.48 -20.40
N LEU A 420 6.45 2.22 -19.82
CA LEU A 420 5.94 0.88 -19.59
C LEU A 420 5.61 0.16 -20.91
N THR A 421 4.87 0.83 -21.80
CA THR A 421 4.46 0.26 -23.09
C THR A 421 5.65 -0.08 -23.97
N GLN A 422 6.63 0.82 -24.09
CA GLN A 422 7.82 0.58 -24.89
C GLN A 422 8.67 -0.55 -24.30
N SER A 423 9.00 -0.48 -23.01
CA SER A 423 9.88 -1.47 -22.37
C SER A 423 9.36 -2.91 -22.50
N LEU A 424 8.05 -3.11 -22.29
CA LEU A 424 7.44 -4.43 -22.36
C LEU A 424 7.15 -4.89 -23.80
N THR A 425 6.81 -3.97 -24.71
CA THR A 425 6.68 -4.28 -26.15
C THR A 425 8.02 -4.72 -26.74
N ASP A 426 9.10 -3.98 -26.46
CA ASP A 426 10.44 -4.29 -26.94
C ASP A 426 10.95 -5.63 -26.38
N ALA A 427 10.50 -6.00 -25.19
CA ALA A 427 10.75 -7.30 -24.57
C ALA A 427 9.82 -8.43 -25.07
N GLY A 428 8.94 -8.16 -26.03
CA GLY A 428 8.08 -9.15 -26.68
C GLY A 428 6.77 -9.47 -25.94
N THR A 429 6.38 -8.67 -24.95
CA THR A 429 5.13 -8.83 -24.18
C THR A 429 4.36 -7.51 -24.16
N PRO A 430 3.78 -7.07 -25.29
CA PRO A 430 3.07 -5.79 -25.36
C PRO A 430 2.01 -5.71 -24.25
N PRO A 431 2.02 -4.65 -23.42
CA PRO A 431 1.15 -4.56 -22.26
C PRO A 431 -0.15 -3.81 -22.55
N LEU A 432 -1.15 -4.10 -21.74
CA LEU A 432 -2.24 -3.18 -21.43
C LEU A 432 -1.80 -2.30 -20.25
N VAL A 433 -1.72 -0.98 -20.46
CA VAL A 433 -1.42 0.00 -19.41
C VAL A 433 -2.66 0.84 -19.17
N MET A 434 -3.18 0.76 -17.95
CA MET A 434 -4.35 1.49 -17.47
C MET A 434 -3.92 2.48 -16.41
N CYS A 435 -4.61 3.61 -16.32
CA CYS A 435 -4.38 4.61 -15.30
C CYS A 435 -5.69 5.14 -14.71
N HIS A 436 -5.63 5.59 -13.47
CA HIS A 436 -6.65 6.44 -12.90
C HIS A 436 -6.06 7.51 -11.98
N VAL A 437 -6.77 8.63 -11.87
CA VAL A 437 -6.58 9.56 -10.76
C VAL A 437 -7.17 8.91 -9.52
N SER A 438 -6.33 8.54 -8.56
CA SER A 438 -6.72 7.84 -7.33
C SER A 438 -7.02 8.80 -6.18
N HIS A 439 -6.31 9.93 -6.13
CA HIS A 439 -6.44 10.96 -5.10
C HIS A 439 -6.24 12.36 -5.70
N VAL A 440 -6.92 13.35 -5.12
CA VAL A 440 -6.81 14.75 -5.53
C VAL A 440 -6.42 15.63 -4.36
N TYR A 441 -5.67 16.68 -4.67
CA TYR A 441 -5.22 17.71 -3.75
C TYR A 441 -5.47 19.09 -4.39
N PRO A 442 -5.52 20.17 -3.61
CA PRO A 442 -5.61 21.52 -4.19
C PRO A 442 -4.49 21.82 -5.19
N ALA A 443 -3.28 21.32 -4.94
CA ALA A 443 -2.10 21.59 -5.78
C ALA A 443 -1.78 20.48 -6.81
N GLY A 444 -2.34 19.28 -6.68
CA GLY A 444 -1.95 18.15 -7.52
C GLY A 444 -2.85 16.93 -7.39
N ALA A 445 -2.40 15.81 -7.93
CA ALA A 445 -3.13 14.54 -7.88
C ALA A 445 -2.19 13.35 -7.86
N SER A 446 -2.71 12.20 -7.42
CA SER A 446 -2.04 10.91 -7.58
C SER A 446 -2.55 10.20 -8.82
N LEU A 447 -1.61 9.65 -9.60
CA LEU A 447 -1.86 8.73 -10.69
C LEU A 447 -1.53 7.32 -10.24
N TYR A 448 -2.42 6.39 -10.53
CA TYR A 448 -2.26 4.97 -10.23
C TYR A 448 -2.35 4.18 -11.52
N PHE A 449 -1.30 3.42 -11.83
CA PHE A 449 -1.17 2.63 -13.03
C PHE A 449 -1.37 1.16 -12.71
N THR A 450 -2.11 0.46 -13.57
CA THR A 450 -2.22 -0.99 -13.59
C THR A 450 -1.67 -1.49 -14.92
N VAL A 451 -0.72 -2.43 -14.87
CA VAL A 451 -0.06 -2.99 -16.03
C VAL A 451 -0.40 -4.47 -16.12
N VAL A 452 -0.90 -4.91 -17.28
CA VAL A 452 -1.16 -6.32 -17.56
C VAL A 452 -0.42 -6.73 -18.84
N SER A 453 0.35 -7.81 -18.81
CA SER A 453 1.05 -8.36 -19.98
C SER A 453 1.14 -9.88 -19.90
N ALA A 454 1.72 -10.54 -20.90
CA ALA A 454 2.23 -11.91 -20.70
C ALA A 454 3.40 -11.90 -19.69
N GLN A 455 3.57 -13.00 -18.94
CA GLN A 455 4.64 -13.14 -17.94
C GLN A 455 6.06 -13.20 -18.51
N GLY A 456 6.22 -13.68 -19.75
CA GLY A 456 7.53 -14.09 -20.25
C GLY A 456 8.04 -15.36 -19.56
N LYS A 457 9.28 -15.77 -19.86
CA LYS A 457 9.88 -17.00 -19.30
C LYS A 457 10.38 -16.85 -17.87
N GLU A 458 10.93 -15.68 -17.55
CA GLU A 458 11.52 -15.36 -16.24
C GLU A 458 10.83 -14.09 -15.70
N PRO A 459 9.62 -14.21 -15.14
CA PRO A 459 8.70 -13.06 -15.08
C PRO A 459 9.19 -11.92 -14.17
N VAL A 460 9.93 -12.25 -13.11
CA VAL A 460 10.54 -11.26 -12.21
C VAL A 460 11.65 -10.48 -12.92
N ALA A 461 12.55 -11.18 -13.63
CA ALA A 461 13.64 -10.55 -14.38
C ALA A 461 13.11 -9.75 -15.57
N HIS A 462 12.01 -10.21 -16.17
CA HIS A 462 11.31 -9.56 -17.27
C HIS A 462 10.66 -8.23 -16.85
N TRP A 463 10.07 -8.15 -15.66
CA TRP A 463 9.46 -6.92 -15.14
C TRP A 463 10.46 -5.84 -14.74
N ALA A 464 11.63 -6.24 -14.22
CA ALA A 464 12.55 -5.29 -13.58
C ALA A 464 13.00 -4.11 -14.49
N PRO A 465 13.34 -4.30 -15.78
CA PRO A 465 13.63 -3.19 -16.69
C PRO A 465 12.45 -2.23 -16.87
N ALA A 466 11.23 -2.74 -17.02
CA ALA A 466 10.03 -1.92 -17.20
C ALA A 466 9.73 -1.08 -15.96
N LYS A 467 9.87 -1.66 -14.76
CA LYS A 467 9.74 -0.93 -13.48
C LYS A 467 10.78 0.19 -13.36
N ARG A 468 12.04 -0.07 -13.73
CA ARG A 468 13.11 0.95 -13.75
C ARG A 468 12.79 2.08 -14.72
N ALA A 469 12.39 1.76 -15.95
CA ALA A 469 12.03 2.76 -16.95
C ALA A 469 10.86 3.64 -16.48
N ALA A 470 9.84 3.04 -15.84
CA ALA A 470 8.74 3.78 -15.24
C ALA A 470 9.22 4.72 -14.12
N ASN A 471 10.06 4.23 -13.20
CA ASN A 471 10.61 5.05 -12.12
C ASN A 471 11.47 6.21 -12.63
N ASP A 472 12.29 5.98 -13.67
CA ASP A 472 13.08 7.03 -14.32
C ASP A 472 12.18 8.07 -15.00
N ALA A 473 11.11 7.63 -15.67
CA ALA A 473 10.12 8.52 -16.28
C ALA A 473 9.37 9.36 -15.23
N ILE A 474 9.02 8.77 -14.07
CA ILE A 474 8.38 9.48 -12.96
C ILE A 474 9.25 10.66 -12.50
N LEU A 475 10.52 10.41 -12.16
CA LEU A 475 11.42 11.46 -11.69
C LEU A 475 11.68 12.52 -12.78
N ALA A 476 11.88 12.08 -14.04
CA ALA A 476 12.16 13.00 -15.15
C ALA A 476 10.97 13.93 -15.46
N ALA A 477 9.74 13.46 -15.24
CA ALA A 477 8.51 14.24 -15.42
C ALA A 477 8.10 15.05 -14.17
N GLY A 478 8.93 15.07 -13.12
CA GLY A 478 8.67 15.85 -11.90
C GLY A 478 7.68 15.20 -10.91
N GLY A 479 7.38 13.91 -11.08
CA GLY A 479 6.58 13.15 -10.11
C GLY A 479 7.42 12.70 -8.91
N THR A 480 6.76 12.53 -7.76
CA THR A 480 7.36 11.85 -6.60
C THR A 480 7.36 10.34 -6.82
N ILE A 481 8.40 9.64 -6.38
CA ILE A 481 8.58 8.21 -6.68
C ILE A 481 7.48 7.31 -6.11
N SER A 482 6.83 7.74 -5.03
CA SER A 482 5.68 7.06 -4.46
C SER A 482 4.77 8.07 -3.77
N HIS A 483 3.47 7.92 -3.94
CA HIS A 483 2.49 8.69 -3.20
C HIS A 483 1.98 7.93 -1.95
N HIS A 484 1.83 6.60 -2.01
CA HIS A 484 1.32 5.80 -0.87
C HIS A 484 1.75 4.31 -0.81
N HIS A 485 2.48 3.77 -1.80
CA HIS A 485 3.04 2.42 -1.70
C HIS A 485 4.24 2.36 -0.74
N GLY A 486 4.99 3.46 -0.63
CA GLY A 486 6.25 3.53 0.11
C GLY A 486 7.47 3.43 -0.80
N VAL A 487 8.64 3.39 -0.18
CA VAL A 487 9.94 3.34 -0.83
C VAL A 487 10.45 1.90 -0.93
N GLY A 488 10.46 1.18 0.19
CA GLY A 488 10.95 -0.19 0.26
C GLY A 488 12.37 -0.37 -0.30
N THR A 489 12.60 -1.48 -1.01
CA THR A 489 13.77 -1.66 -1.88
C THR A 489 13.50 -1.16 -3.30
N ASP A 490 12.25 -1.23 -3.75
CA ASP A 490 11.88 -1.06 -5.15
C ASP A 490 12.04 0.38 -5.66
N HIS A 491 11.92 1.36 -4.76
CA HIS A 491 12.03 2.78 -5.07
C HIS A 491 13.21 3.46 -4.39
N ARG A 492 13.99 2.75 -3.56
CA ARG A 492 15.06 3.28 -2.71
C ARG A 492 16.03 4.20 -3.44
N ASP A 493 16.55 3.74 -4.57
CA ASP A 493 17.59 4.45 -5.30
C ASP A 493 17.03 5.70 -6.00
N TRP A 494 15.74 5.70 -6.37
CA TRP A 494 15.04 6.87 -6.90
C TRP A 494 14.65 7.85 -5.81
N TYR A 495 14.22 7.37 -4.63
CA TYR A 495 13.97 8.21 -3.47
C TYR A 495 15.24 8.96 -3.04
N ALA A 496 16.40 8.28 -3.05
CA ALA A 496 17.69 8.90 -2.79
C ALA A 496 18.04 10.01 -3.81
N ARG A 497 17.67 9.84 -5.09
CA ARG A 497 17.82 10.88 -6.12
C ARG A 497 16.85 12.03 -5.91
N GLU A 498 15.61 11.75 -5.49
CA GLU A 498 14.56 12.74 -5.23
C GLU A 498 14.91 13.68 -4.08
N ILE A 499 15.40 13.15 -2.95
CA ILE A 499 15.77 13.98 -1.77
C ILE A 499 17.20 14.53 -1.83
N GLY A 500 18.00 14.03 -2.77
CA GLY A 500 19.40 14.39 -2.97
C GLY A 500 20.38 13.88 -1.91
N PRO A 501 21.70 13.98 -2.16
CA PRO A 501 22.74 13.41 -1.28
C PRO A 501 22.67 13.91 0.17
N LEU A 502 22.46 15.21 0.37
CA LEU A 502 22.34 15.78 1.72
C LEU A 502 21.10 15.26 2.46
N GLY A 503 19.99 15.04 1.75
CA GLY A 503 18.79 14.44 2.33
C GLY A 503 19.07 13.01 2.82
N VAL A 504 19.79 12.23 2.02
CA VAL A 504 20.24 10.88 2.40
C VAL A 504 21.15 10.92 3.63
N GLU A 505 22.12 11.84 3.69
CA GLU A 505 23.00 12.02 4.86
C GLU A 505 22.23 12.37 6.14
N VAL A 506 21.22 13.26 6.05
CA VAL A 506 20.36 13.62 7.18
C VAL A 506 19.60 12.40 7.70
N LEU A 507 19.03 11.59 6.80
CA LEU A 507 18.30 10.38 7.21
C LEU A 507 19.23 9.31 7.81
N HIS A 508 20.45 9.16 7.28
CA HIS A 508 21.47 8.30 7.90
C HIS A 508 21.89 8.81 9.28
N ALA A 509 22.07 10.11 9.48
CA ALA A 509 22.38 10.65 10.81
C ALA A 509 21.28 10.34 11.84
N VAL A 510 20.01 10.36 11.42
CA VAL A 510 18.88 9.91 12.26
C VAL A 510 18.96 8.41 12.51
N LYS A 511 19.16 7.61 11.46
CA LYS A 511 19.30 6.14 11.52
C LYS A 511 20.36 5.73 12.52
N ASP A 512 21.58 6.24 12.36
CA ASP A 512 22.75 5.93 13.20
C ASP A 512 22.52 6.32 14.65
N ARG A 513 21.78 7.42 14.87
CA ARG A 513 21.47 7.86 16.23
C ARG A 513 20.48 6.93 16.92
N LEU A 514 19.42 6.52 16.22
CA LEU A 514 18.34 5.69 16.77
C LEU A 514 18.68 4.20 16.81
N ASP A 515 19.55 3.75 15.91
CA ASP A 515 19.91 2.35 15.71
C ASP A 515 21.43 2.20 15.43
N PRO A 516 22.27 2.41 16.46
CA PRO A 516 23.72 2.35 16.29
C PRO A 516 24.23 0.94 15.94
N ALA A 517 23.44 -0.10 16.16
CA ALA A 517 23.79 -1.47 15.80
C ALA A 517 23.37 -1.85 14.37
N GLY A 518 22.55 -1.02 13.71
CA GLY A 518 22.06 -1.24 12.35
C GLY A 518 21.06 -2.40 12.24
N ILE A 519 20.30 -2.69 13.31
CA ILE A 519 19.38 -3.85 13.34
C ILE A 519 17.99 -3.55 12.79
N LEU A 520 17.55 -2.29 12.73
CA LEU A 520 16.18 -1.96 12.34
C LEU A 520 16.02 -1.95 10.81
N ASN A 521 15.33 -2.96 10.27
CA ASN A 521 15.01 -3.16 8.86
C ASN A 521 16.12 -2.72 7.86
N PRO A 522 17.34 -3.28 7.98
CA PRO A 522 18.49 -2.79 7.23
C PRO A 522 18.31 -2.94 5.72
N GLY A 523 18.79 -1.95 4.97
CA GLY A 523 18.70 -1.91 3.50
C GLY A 523 17.35 -1.46 2.93
N ILE A 524 16.35 -1.23 3.78
CA ILE A 524 15.06 -0.63 3.39
C ILE A 524 15.13 0.89 3.55
N LEU A 525 14.43 1.64 2.68
CA LEU A 525 14.33 3.11 2.64
C LEU A 525 15.62 3.86 2.28
N LEU A 526 16.76 3.48 2.86
CA LEU A 526 18.04 4.17 2.70
C LEU A 526 19.04 3.30 1.94
N PRO A 527 19.66 3.80 0.87
CA PRO A 527 20.77 3.11 0.23
C PRO A 527 21.98 3.09 1.18
N PRO A 528 22.90 2.13 1.03
CA PRO A 528 24.17 2.17 1.76
C PRO A 528 24.94 3.45 1.42
N LEU A 529 25.59 4.04 2.42
CA LEU A 529 26.50 5.16 2.16
C LEU A 529 27.70 4.65 1.33
N PRO A 530 28.20 5.43 0.36
CA PRO A 530 29.43 5.09 -0.34
C PRO A 530 30.56 4.93 0.69
N ALA A 531 31.41 3.92 0.49
CA ALA A 531 32.61 3.76 1.30
C ALA A 531 33.47 5.02 1.16
N VAL A 532 33.71 5.70 2.28
CA VAL A 532 34.52 6.93 2.37
C VAL A 532 36.00 6.59 2.25
#